data_AF-A0A1M3CQ41-F1
#
_entry.id   AF-A0A1M3CQ41-F1
#
_cell.length_a   1.000
_cell.length_b   1.000
_cell.length_c   1.000
_cell.angle_alpha   90.00
_cell.angle_beta   90.00
_cell.angle_gamma   90.00
#
_symmetry.space_group_name_H-M   'P 1'
#
loop_
_entity.id
_entity.type
_entity.pdbx_description
1 polymer ?
#
loop_
_entity_poly.entity_id
_entity_poly.type
_entity_poly.pdbx_seq_one_letter_code
_entity_poly.pdbx_strand_id
1 'polypeptide(L)'
;MTVNNGLKNKSMTTPQAIKKHSNPIQTISTNFEETYKTSYSHGLEAIYALENVDIRSIRRIETPSKEHPRKILKQSPSFLPLQEELDFGEEFRGWITPFIKKEPLQVLELSKHSEKCLIENGIKKLGDLIGVNLKELIFLKGLGQGHIEEIHIRLNSYLEGVALDRAYKIDFLSWLKCIVGTHERKRVYALLEPYDLSDYFSLSPSENVEVRKLSSDKKQEWIKDLLLKITDPSQKKVVWADMQLVFNVFFKPWIRRRGGFAQRHELLERMQRISDNSLICSKVLKFLQINFFDDADFLNFFLHSIDQDIYCCDSFSMQDYEMIINRTLSYFYKSGIHYRLSELVCWLEKEFACIWVGFNEGYVEKILRMSPQFNIYRGQSNELEISSSSFLNNRPL
;
A
#
# COMPACT_ATOMS: atom_id res chain seq x y z
N MET A 1 -71.39 24.46 9.05
CA MET A 1 -71.74 25.10 10.34
C MET A 1 -70.50 25.84 10.78
N THR A 2 -70.37 27.16 10.86
CA THR A 2 -71.26 28.35 10.79
C THR A 2 -70.25 29.49 10.54
N VAL A 3 -70.10 30.01 9.31
CA VAL A 3 -70.69 31.25 8.78
C VAL A 3 -70.83 32.37 9.83
N ASN A 4 -70.12 33.47 9.63
CA ASN A 4 -70.71 34.79 9.88
C ASN A 4 -70.27 35.82 8.82
N ASN A 5 -71.29 36.42 8.24
CA ASN A 5 -71.30 37.39 7.14
C ASN A 5 -71.46 38.82 7.67
N GLY A 6 -71.08 39.80 6.84
CA GLY A 6 -71.58 41.17 6.87
C GLY A 6 -70.69 42.07 6.00
N LEU A 7 -70.92 42.24 4.68
CA LEU A 7 -71.84 43.20 4.01
C LEU A 7 -71.60 44.64 4.52
N LYS A 8 -71.45 45.71 3.73
CA LYS A 8 -71.75 46.01 2.32
C LYS A 8 -71.31 47.46 2.03
N ASN A 9 -70.85 47.78 0.81
CA ASN A 9 -71.40 48.80 -0.10
C ASN A 9 -70.39 49.60 -0.94
N LYS A 10 -70.79 49.71 -2.22
CA LYS A 10 -70.23 50.42 -3.38
C LYS A 10 -70.66 51.89 -3.40
N SER A 11 -69.84 52.75 -4.02
CA SER A 11 -70.16 53.72 -5.12
C SER A 11 -69.04 54.77 -5.20
N MET A 12 -68.24 54.86 -6.27
CA MET A 12 -68.44 55.57 -7.55
C MET A 12 -68.71 57.09 -7.49
N THR A 13 -67.73 57.83 -8.06
CA THR A 13 -67.79 59.05 -8.90
C THR A 13 -68.31 60.37 -8.34
N THR A 14 -67.47 61.43 -8.40
CA THR A 14 -67.63 62.66 -9.22
C THR A 14 -66.45 63.66 -9.03
N PRO A 15 -66.29 64.70 -9.89
CA PRO A 15 -64.99 65.20 -10.37
C PRO A 15 -64.70 66.69 -10.09
N GLN A 16 -63.60 67.21 -10.70
CA GLN A 16 -63.31 68.62 -11.04
C GLN A 16 -63.07 69.60 -9.85
N ALA A 17 -62.28 70.67 -9.91
CA ALA A 17 -61.26 71.20 -10.80
C ALA A 17 -60.65 72.45 -10.11
N ILE A 18 -59.45 72.86 -10.54
CA ILE A 18 -58.91 74.23 -10.53
C ILE A 18 -58.65 74.92 -9.17
N LYS A 19 -57.37 75.15 -8.87
CA LYS A 19 -56.94 76.35 -8.13
C LYS A 19 -55.87 77.10 -8.91
N LYS A 20 -56.15 78.40 -9.07
CA LYS A 20 -55.38 79.43 -9.77
C LYS A 20 -54.09 79.78 -9.02
N HIS A 21 -53.07 80.11 -9.79
CA HIS A 21 -51.87 80.82 -9.34
C HIS A 21 -52.16 82.30 -9.04
N SER A 22 -51.45 82.83 -8.05
CA SER A 22 -51.09 84.25 -7.96
C SER A 22 -49.67 84.34 -7.37
N ASN A 23 -48.72 84.85 -8.16
CA ASN A 23 -47.35 85.15 -7.75
C ASN A 23 -47.29 86.46 -6.93
N PRO A 24 -46.19 86.70 -6.21
CA PRO A 24 -45.24 87.68 -6.75
C PRO A 24 -43.75 87.29 -6.67
N ILE A 25 -43.09 87.55 -7.80
CA ILE A 25 -41.70 87.96 -8.12
C ILE A 25 -40.75 88.22 -6.92
N GLN A 26 -39.56 87.58 -6.91
CA GLN A 26 -38.24 88.24 -7.09
C GLN A 26 -37.02 87.28 -7.02
N THR A 27 -36.10 87.48 -7.99
CA THR A 27 -34.65 87.15 -8.05
C THR A 27 -34.23 85.67 -7.97
N ILE A 28 -33.98 84.97 -9.08
CA ILE A 28 -32.75 84.92 -9.92
C ILE A 28 -31.47 84.63 -9.12
N SER A 29 -31.11 83.34 -9.05
CA SER A 29 -29.73 82.86 -9.16
C SER A 29 -29.78 81.47 -9.80
N THR A 30 -29.77 81.42 -11.13
CA THR A 30 -29.69 80.18 -11.90
C THR A 30 -28.30 79.57 -11.74
N ASN A 31 -28.16 78.57 -10.87
CA ASN A 31 -26.96 77.74 -10.84
C ASN A 31 -26.89 76.92 -12.12
N PHE A 32 -25.87 77.19 -12.93
CA PHE A 32 -25.58 76.54 -14.21
C PHE A 32 -25.38 75.00 -14.11
N GLU A 33 -25.28 74.46 -12.89
CA GLU A 33 -25.09 73.02 -12.61
C GLU A 33 -26.37 72.18 -12.70
N GLU A 34 -27.57 72.76 -12.52
CA GLU A 34 -28.81 71.98 -12.48
C GLU A 34 -29.32 71.58 -13.87
N THR A 35 -28.90 72.29 -14.92
CA THR A 35 -29.35 72.05 -16.30
C THR A 35 -28.67 70.80 -16.91
N TYR A 36 -27.47 70.44 -16.46
CA TYR A 36 -26.76 69.24 -16.91
C TYR A 36 -27.31 67.95 -16.32
N LYS A 37 -27.85 67.98 -15.09
CA LYS A 37 -28.36 66.79 -14.41
C LYS A 37 -29.70 66.30 -14.96
N THR A 38 -30.49 67.16 -15.60
CA THR A 38 -31.85 66.82 -16.07
C THR A 38 -31.93 66.51 -17.56
N SER A 39 -30.86 66.74 -18.33
CA SER A 39 -30.90 66.64 -19.79
C SER A 39 -30.29 65.34 -20.38
N TYR A 40 -29.60 64.53 -19.57
CA TYR A 40 -28.94 63.29 -20.03
C TYR A 40 -29.08 62.09 -19.06
N SER A 41 -30.15 62.02 -18.26
CA SER A 41 -30.47 60.80 -17.50
C SER A 41 -31.29 59.84 -18.38
N HIS A 42 -30.63 59.12 -19.28
CA HIS A 42 -31.21 57.89 -19.83
C HIS A 42 -31.33 56.92 -18.66
N GLY A 43 -32.54 56.49 -18.29
CA GLY A 43 -32.88 55.65 -17.12
C GLY A 43 -32.23 54.25 -17.09
N LEU A 44 -30.90 54.20 -17.13
CA LEU A 44 -30.02 53.05 -16.98
C LEU A 44 -29.20 53.16 -15.68
N GLU A 45 -29.37 54.22 -14.90
CA GLU A 45 -28.71 54.42 -13.59
C GLU A 45 -29.05 53.31 -12.58
N ALA A 46 -30.22 52.67 -12.73
CA ALA A 46 -30.61 51.50 -11.94
C ALA A 46 -29.80 50.23 -12.25
N ILE A 47 -29.13 50.15 -13.42
CA ILE A 47 -28.31 49.01 -13.82
C ILE A 47 -26.86 49.16 -13.29
N TYR A 48 -26.45 50.39 -12.98
CA TYR A 48 -25.16 50.71 -12.37
C TYR A 48 -25.22 50.95 -10.86
N ALA A 49 -26.39 50.77 -10.24
CA ALA A 49 -26.47 50.66 -8.79
C ALA A 49 -25.78 49.36 -8.40
N LEU A 50 -24.47 49.45 -8.11
CA LEU A 50 -23.73 48.43 -7.41
C LEU A 50 -24.52 48.14 -6.12
N GLU A 51 -25.30 47.06 -6.10
CA GLU A 51 -25.80 46.49 -4.86
C GLU A 51 -24.58 46.36 -3.94
N ASN A 52 -24.70 46.91 -2.73
CA ASN A 52 -23.64 46.96 -1.76
C ASN A 52 -23.18 45.54 -1.41
N VAL A 53 -22.26 44.98 -2.20
CA VAL A 53 -21.58 43.74 -1.89
C VAL A 53 -20.73 44.03 -0.67
N ASP A 54 -21.10 43.44 0.46
CA ASP A 54 -20.36 43.60 1.69
C ASP A 54 -18.94 43.06 1.49
N ILE A 55 -17.95 43.94 1.47
CA ILE A 55 -16.56 43.63 1.08
C ILE A 55 -15.93 42.57 2.00
N ARG A 56 -16.54 42.34 3.17
CA ARG A 56 -16.18 41.29 4.14
C ARG A 56 -16.64 39.88 3.75
N SER A 57 -17.60 39.76 2.84
CA SER A 57 -18.10 38.48 2.32
C SER A 57 -17.27 37.92 1.16
N ILE A 58 -16.39 38.75 0.59
CA ILE A 58 -15.47 38.36 -0.49
C ILE A 58 -14.19 37.78 0.15
N ARG A 59 -13.99 36.46 0.04
CA ARG A 59 -12.68 35.86 0.36
C ARG A 59 -11.64 36.39 -0.63
N ARG A 60 -10.59 37.01 -0.10
CA ARG A 60 -9.43 37.43 -0.89
C ARG A 60 -8.72 36.19 -1.43
N ILE A 61 -8.47 36.15 -2.74
CA ILE A 61 -7.49 35.23 -3.32
C ILE A 61 -6.13 35.73 -2.87
N GLU A 62 -5.51 35.03 -1.92
CA GLU A 62 -4.17 35.38 -1.44
C GLU A 62 -3.16 35.21 -2.58
N THR A 63 -2.50 36.31 -2.94
CA THR A 63 -1.22 36.25 -3.66
C THR A 63 -0.16 35.76 -2.68
N PRO A 64 0.83 34.97 -3.12
CA PRO A 64 1.74 34.27 -2.22
C PRO A 64 2.57 35.29 -1.43
N SER A 65 2.20 35.49 -0.16
CA SER A 65 2.93 36.34 0.76
C SER A 65 4.26 35.67 1.13
N LYS A 66 5.33 36.45 1.05
CA LYS A 66 6.66 36.07 1.52
C LYS A 66 6.68 36.08 3.06
N GLU A 67 7.17 34.96 3.59
CA GLU A 67 7.80 34.75 4.91
C GLU A 67 6.92 34.45 6.14
N HIS A 68 6.99 33.21 6.64
CA HIS A 68 7.98 32.84 7.66
C HIS A 68 8.30 31.33 7.58
N PRO A 69 9.57 30.91 7.71
CA PRO A 69 9.94 29.51 7.64
C PRO A 69 9.44 28.79 8.91
N ARG A 70 8.32 28.08 8.79
CA ARG A 70 8.03 26.99 9.73
C ARG A 70 9.22 26.05 9.66
N LYS A 71 9.76 25.68 10.82
CA LYS A 71 10.87 24.74 10.95
C LYS A 71 10.54 23.46 10.18
N ILE A 72 11.03 23.39 8.94
CA ILE A 72 11.10 22.16 8.17
C ILE A 72 11.99 21.27 9.03
N LEU A 73 11.38 20.27 9.67
CA LEU A 73 12.11 19.14 10.23
C LEU A 73 13.01 18.66 9.10
N LYS A 74 14.32 18.76 9.34
CA LYS A 74 15.40 18.52 8.39
C LYS A 74 15.10 17.28 7.56
N GLN A 75 14.60 17.49 6.34
CA GLN A 75 14.81 16.52 5.27
C GLN A 75 16.33 16.47 5.13
N SER A 76 16.93 15.34 5.45
CA SER A 76 18.32 15.10 5.11
C SER A 76 18.45 15.32 3.60
N PRO A 77 19.26 16.30 3.14
CA PRO A 77 19.46 16.50 1.73
C PRO A 77 20.43 15.42 1.27
N SER A 78 19.93 14.24 0.93
CA SER A 78 20.62 13.34 0.01
C SER A 78 20.14 13.63 -1.41
N PHE A 79 20.16 14.90 -1.82
CA PHE A 79 20.20 15.26 -3.24
C PHE A 79 21.66 15.21 -3.68
N LEU A 80 22.25 14.02 -3.63
CA LEU A 80 23.16 13.69 -4.72
C LEU A 80 22.24 13.53 -5.93
N PRO A 81 22.55 14.12 -7.11
CA PRO A 81 21.85 13.75 -8.33
C PRO A 81 21.89 12.22 -8.37
N LEU A 82 20.75 11.59 -8.64
CA LEU A 82 20.61 10.15 -8.81
C LEU A 82 21.78 9.72 -9.69
N GLN A 83 22.90 9.29 -9.07
CA GLN A 83 23.95 8.62 -9.81
C GLN A 83 23.17 7.47 -10.42
N GLU A 84 23.23 7.37 -11.75
CA GLU A 84 22.76 6.19 -12.46
C GLU A 84 23.58 5.02 -11.92
N GLU A 85 23.16 4.52 -10.76
CA GLU A 85 23.71 3.34 -10.14
C GLU A 85 23.52 2.26 -11.18
N LEU A 86 24.64 1.70 -11.64
CA LEU A 86 24.63 0.57 -12.54
C LEU A 86 23.80 -0.52 -11.89
N ASP A 87 22.64 -0.73 -12.48
CA ASP A 87 21.65 -1.63 -11.97
C ASP A 87 22.00 -3.04 -12.44
N PHE A 88 22.71 -3.77 -11.59
CA PHE A 88 23.13 -5.14 -11.88
C PHE A 88 21.98 -6.16 -11.82
N GLY A 89 20.73 -5.71 -11.61
CA GLY A 89 19.53 -6.54 -11.56
C GLY A 89 18.97 -6.72 -10.15
N GLU A 90 17.76 -7.27 -10.07
CA GLU A 90 16.97 -7.41 -8.84
C GLU A 90 17.75 -8.10 -7.71
N GLU A 91 18.52 -9.13 -8.02
CA GLU A 91 19.28 -9.93 -7.06
C GLU A 91 20.45 -9.17 -6.40
N PHE A 92 20.81 -7.99 -6.91
CA PHE A 92 21.96 -7.21 -6.42
C PHE A 92 21.55 -5.88 -5.77
N ARG A 93 20.30 -5.43 -5.94
CA ARG A 93 19.84 -4.13 -5.42
C ARG A 93 19.72 -4.12 -3.89
N GLY A 94 19.16 -5.18 -3.31
CA GLY A 94 18.86 -5.23 -1.87
C GLY A 94 17.79 -4.22 -1.41
N TRP A 95 17.07 -3.60 -2.33
CA TRP A 95 15.94 -2.71 -2.09
C TRP A 95 14.87 -2.91 -3.16
N ILE A 96 13.62 -2.59 -2.81
CA ILE A 96 12.47 -2.64 -3.72
C ILE A 96 11.82 -1.28 -3.86
N THR A 97 11.11 -1.06 -4.96
CA THR A 97 10.18 0.08 -5.05
C THR A 97 9.05 -0.16 -4.04
N PRO A 98 8.76 0.81 -3.15
CA PRO A 98 7.73 0.63 -2.13
C PRO A 98 6.37 0.27 -2.72
N PHE A 99 5.67 -0.68 -2.09
CA PHE A 99 4.33 -1.09 -2.50
C PHE A 99 3.30 0.05 -2.45
N ILE A 100 3.54 1.07 -1.61
CA ILE A 100 2.70 2.27 -1.52
C ILE A 100 2.49 2.93 -2.89
N LYS A 101 3.51 2.97 -3.77
CA LYS A 101 3.36 3.51 -5.13
C LYS A 101 2.37 2.73 -5.99
N LYS A 102 2.16 1.44 -5.71
CA LYS A 102 1.22 0.57 -6.42
C LYS A 102 -0.20 0.62 -5.86
N GLU A 103 -0.40 1.23 -4.69
CA GLU A 103 -1.72 1.31 -4.06
C GLU A 103 -2.71 2.11 -4.90
N PRO A 104 -3.99 1.71 -4.91
CA PRO A 104 -5.04 2.41 -5.61
C PRO A 104 -5.44 3.71 -4.88
N LEU A 105 -5.88 4.73 -5.63
CA LEU A 105 -6.27 6.04 -5.07
C LEU A 105 -7.37 5.97 -3.98
N GLN A 106 -8.24 4.96 -4.05
CA GLN A 106 -9.34 4.70 -3.13
C GLN A 106 -8.90 4.61 -1.66
N VAL A 107 -7.62 4.27 -1.42
CA VAL A 107 -7.02 4.17 -0.09
C VAL A 107 -6.94 5.54 0.61
N LEU A 108 -6.82 6.64 -0.13
CA LEU A 108 -6.75 8.00 0.43
C LEU A 108 -8.09 8.53 0.96
N GLU A 109 -9.19 7.84 0.62
CA GLU A 109 -10.53 8.20 1.05
C GLU A 109 -10.96 9.62 0.62
N LEU A 110 -10.59 10.00 -0.59
CA LEU A 110 -10.96 11.29 -1.17
C LEU A 110 -12.47 11.37 -1.40
N SER A 111 -12.98 12.59 -1.50
CA SER A 111 -14.32 12.83 -2.02
C SER A 111 -14.54 12.12 -3.37
N LYS A 112 -15.71 11.46 -3.53
CA LYS A 112 -16.07 10.70 -4.75
C LYS A 112 -15.87 11.48 -6.05
N HIS A 113 -16.11 12.79 -5.97
CA HIS A 113 -15.92 13.71 -7.10
C HIS A 113 -14.44 13.85 -7.46
N SER A 114 -13.58 14.11 -6.48
CA SER A 114 -12.13 14.23 -6.67
C SER A 114 -11.51 12.93 -7.17
N GLU A 115 -11.91 11.79 -6.60
CA GLU A 115 -11.47 10.46 -7.04
C GLU A 115 -11.84 10.20 -8.50
N LYS A 116 -13.09 10.46 -8.88
CA LYS A 116 -13.57 10.28 -10.25
C LYS A 116 -12.80 11.17 -11.23
N CYS A 117 -12.58 12.44 -10.91
CA CYS A 117 -11.79 13.33 -11.74
C CYS A 117 -10.35 12.85 -11.92
N LEU A 118 -9.69 12.36 -10.86
CA LEU A 118 -8.33 11.82 -10.97
C LEU A 118 -8.27 10.59 -11.90
N ILE A 119 -9.22 9.66 -11.73
CA ILE A 119 -9.31 8.44 -12.54
C ILE A 119 -9.57 8.76 -14.03
N GLU A 120 -10.45 9.74 -14.31
CA GLU A 120 -10.74 10.20 -15.68
C GLU A 120 -9.50 10.82 -16.36
N ASN A 121 -8.60 11.42 -15.59
CA ASN A 121 -7.33 11.96 -16.07
C ASN A 121 -6.19 10.94 -16.08
N GLY A 122 -6.50 9.65 -15.89
CA GLY A 122 -5.52 8.57 -15.98
C GLY A 122 -4.69 8.36 -14.71
N ILE A 123 -4.90 9.14 -13.65
CA ILE A 123 -4.24 8.96 -12.35
C ILE A 123 -5.03 7.90 -11.59
N LYS A 124 -4.47 6.69 -11.44
CA LYS A 124 -5.18 5.55 -10.83
C LYS A 124 -4.50 5.02 -9.57
N LYS A 125 -3.19 5.23 -9.45
CA LYS A 125 -2.38 4.76 -8.32
C LYS A 125 -1.76 5.93 -7.57
N LEU A 126 -1.33 5.69 -6.32
CA LEU A 126 -0.60 6.69 -5.54
C LEU A 126 0.72 7.09 -6.21
N GLY A 127 1.41 6.15 -6.85
CA GLY A 127 2.64 6.44 -7.59
C GLY A 127 2.44 7.48 -8.68
N ASP A 128 1.31 7.41 -9.39
CA ASP A 128 0.95 8.38 -10.43
C ASP A 128 0.73 9.76 -9.81
N LEU A 129 0.03 9.82 -8.67
CA LEU A 129 -0.27 11.07 -7.98
C LEU A 129 0.98 11.72 -7.36
N ILE A 130 1.93 10.92 -6.86
CA ILE A 130 3.22 11.39 -6.32
C ILE A 130 4.08 12.00 -7.43
N GLY A 131 4.05 11.42 -8.63
CA GLY A 131 4.81 11.90 -9.78
C GLY A 131 4.22 13.16 -10.42
N VAL A 132 2.94 13.45 -10.20
CA VAL A 132 2.27 14.64 -10.74
C VAL A 132 2.59 15.86 -9.88
N ASN A 133 2.93 16.95 -10.55
CA ASN A 133 3.02 18.25 -9.91
C ASN A 133 1.62 18.69 -9.50
N LEU A 134 1.33 18.72 -8.20
CA LEU A 134 0.00 19.03 -7.67
C LEU A 134 -0.51 20.43 -8.10
N LYS A 135 0.38 21.34 -8.53
CA LYS A 135 0.01 22.63 -9.11
C LYS A 135 -0.62 22.52 -10.50
N GLU A 136 -0.30 21.45 -11.23
CA GLU A 136 -0.88 21.18 -12.55
C GLU A 136 -2.31 20.61 -12.45
N LEU A 137 -2.69 20.09 -11.27
CA LEU A 137 -4.07 19.67 -10.99
C LEU A 137 -5.06 20.84 -11.01
N ILE A 138 -4.59 22.09 -10.89
CA ILE A 138 -5.42 23.31 -10.99
C ILE A 138 -6.05 23.43 -12.39
N PHE A 139 -5.37 22.91 -13.42
CA PHE A 139 -5.87 22.96 -14.80
C PHE A 139 -6.83 21.82 -15.13
N LEU A 140 -7.05 20.88 -14.22
CA LEU A 140 -7.98 19.78 -14.43
C LEU A 140 -9.43 20.24 -14.29
N LYS A 141 -10.18 20.08 -15.38
CA LYS A 141 -11.60 20.43 -15.44
C LYS A 141 -12.37 19.63 -14.39
N GLY A 142 -13.00 20.34 -13.45
CA GLY A 142 -13.85 19.75 -12.42
C GLY A 142 -13.22 19.67 -11.03
N LEU A 143 -11.91 19.93 -10.87
CA LEU A 143 -11.28 20.08 -9.56
C LEU A 143 -11.29 21.55 -9.13
N GLY A 144 -11.95 21.84 -8.01
CA GLY A 144 -11.89 23.15 -7.37
C GLY A 144 -10.73 23.22 -6.38
N GLN A 145 -10.38 24.43 -5.94
CA GLN A 145 -9.29 24.65 -4.98
C GLN A 145 -9.44 23.81 -3.69
N GLY A 146 -10.66 23.68 -3.16
CA GLY A 146 -10.92 22.86 -1.97
C GLY A 146 -10.64 21.36 -2.18
N HIS A 147 -10.88 20.82 -3.37
CA HIS A 147 -10.56 19.42 -3.70
C HIS A 147 -9.04 19.21 -3.79
N ILE A 148 -8.30 20.19 -4.32
CA ILE A 148 -6.84 20.13 -4.41
C ILE A 148 -6.21 20.20 -3.03
N GLU A 149 -6.74 21.05 -2.15
CA GLU A 149 -6.32 21.12 -0.75
C GLU A 149 -6.61 19.81 0.00
N GLU A 150 -7.78 19.19 -0.23
CA GLU A 150 -8.12 17.87 0.31
C GLU A 150 -7.11 16.80 -0.13
N ILE A 151 -6.84 16.71 -1.43
CA ILE A 151 -5.86 15.76 -2.00
C ILE A 151 -4.49 15.96 -1.36
N HIS A 152 -4.02 17.21 -1.27
CA HIS A 152 -2.72 17.53 -0.71
C HIS A 152 -2.61 17.16 0.77
N ILE A 153 -3.64 17.47 1.58
CA ILE A 153 -3.65 17.15 3.01
C ILE A 153 -3.67 15.63 3.21
N ARG A 154 -4.55 14.92 2.50
CA ARG A 154 -4.68 13.46 2.62
C ARG A 154 -3.44 12.74 2.14
N LEU A 155 -2.87 13.14 1.00
CA LEU A 155 -1.65 12.55 0.46
C LEU A 155 -0.46 12.77 1.40
N ASN A 156 -0.24 14.00 1.88
CA ASN A 156 0.89 14.27 2.76
C ASN A 156 0.76 13.58 4.11
N SER A 157 -0.46 13.53 4.68
CA SER A 157 -0.71 12.78 5.92
C SER A 157 -0.48 11.28 5.73
N TYR A 158 -0.75 10.75 4.53
CA TYR A 158 -0.58 9.33 4.23
C TYR A 158 0.89 8.95 3.98
N LEU A 159 1.67 9.86 3.37
CA LEU A 159 3.09 9.65 3.06
C LEU A 159 4.03 10.05 4.19
N GLU A 160 3.51 10.57 5.30
CA GLU A 160 4.33 11.03 6.42
C GLU A 160 5.18 9.87 6.99
N GLY A 161 6.51 10.03 6.93
CA GLY A 161 7.46 9.01 7.42
C GLY A 161 7.71 7.83 6.47
N VAL A 162 7.16 7.85 5.26
CA VAL A 162 7.30 6.76 4.28
C VAL A 162 8.50 7.00 3.35
N ALA A 163 9.31 5.97 3.12
CA ALA A 163 10.33 5.98 2.07
C ALA A 163 9.68 5.80 0.69
N LEU A 164 9.84 6.76 -0.22
CA LEU A 164 9.18 6.74 -1.53
C LEU A 164 10.02 6.05 -2.61
N ASP A 165 11.35 6.13 -2.55
CA ASP A 165 12.21 5.69 -3.65
C ASP A 165 12.78 4.29 -3.43
N ARG A 166 13.36 4.03 -2.27
CA ARG A 166 13.98 2.74 -1.93
C ARG A 166 13.43 2.23 -0.61
N ALA A 167 12.83 1.06 -0.63
CA ALA A 167 12.42 0.34 0.56
C ALA A 167 13.35 -0.86 0.80
N TYR A 168 14.04 -0.84 1.94
CA TYR A 168 14.86 -1.97 2.42
C TYR A 168 14.05 -2.96 3.28
N LYS A 169 12.82 -2.57 3.62
CA LYS A 169 11.84 -3.36 4.34
C LYS A 169 10.55 -3.46 3.54
N ILE A 170 9.77 -4.48 3.83
CA ILE A 170 8.52 -4.75 3.12
C ILE A 170 7.34 -4.30 3.98
N ASP A 171 6.55 -3.39 3.42
CA ASP A 171 5.25 -3.04 3.97
C ASP A 171 4.17 -3.99 3.41
N PHE A 172 3.92 -5.07 4.15
CA PHE A 172 2.89 -6.06 3.83
C PHE A 172 1.47 -5.49 3.91
N LEU A 173 1.23 -4.45 4.72
CA LEU A 173 -0.08 -3.81 4.79
C LEU A 173 -0.35 -3.05 3.49
N SER A 174 0.64 -2.32 3.01
CA SER A 174 0.54 -1.60 1.73
C SER A 174 0.39 -2.56 0.55
N TRP A 175 1.08 -3.70 0.60
CA TRP A 175 0.86 -4.76 -0.39
C TRP A 175 -0.57 -5.31 -0.36
N LEU A 176 -1.15 -5.56 0.83
CA LEU A 176 -2.55 -5.98 0.96
C LEU A 176 -3.51 -4.91 0.40
N LYS A 177 -3.24 -3.63 0.64
CA LYS A 177 -4.03 -2.51 0.08
C LYS A 177 -3.96 -2.45 -1.44
N CYS A 178 -2.84 -2.83 -2.06
CA CYS A 178 -2.74 -2.95 -3.52
C CYS A 178 -3.73 -3.98 -4.09
N ILE A 179 -3.95 -5.08 -3.34
CA ILE A 179 -4.82 -6.17 -3.76
C ILE A 179 -6.29 -5.81 -3.56
N VAL A 180 -6.62 -5.23 -2.40
CA VAL A 180 -8.00 -5.15 -1.92
C VAL A 180 -8.58 -3.73 -1.97
N GLY A 181 -7.73 -2.70 -2.08
CA GLY A 181 -8.10 -1.29 -1.92
C GLY A 181 -9.06 -0.72 -2.96
N THR A 182 -9.23 -1.38 -4.11
CA THR A 182 -10.19 -0.97 -5.16
C THR A 182 -11.64 -1.38 -4.86
N HIS A 183 -11.86 -2.25 -3.89
CA HIS A 183 -13.16 -2.86 -3.62
C HIS A 183 -13.93 -2.19 -2.46
N GLU A 184 -15.24 -2.47 -2.38
CA GLU A 184 -16.11 -1.94 -1.33
C GLU A 184 -15.66 -2.34 0.09
N ARG A 185 -15.40 -1.35 0.94
CA ARG A 185 -14.82 -1.55 2.28
C ARG A 185 -15.57 -2.53 3.17
N LYS A 186 -16.91 -2.55 3.11
CA LYS A 186 -17.74 -3.49 3.88
C LYS A 186 -17.41 -4.94 3.55
N ARG A 187 -17.25 -5.24 2.26
CA ARG A 187 -16.91 -6.59 1.78
C ARG A 187 -15.47 -6.94 2.11
N VAL A 188 -14.57 -5.97 1.96
CA VAL A 188 -13.15 -6.09 2.34
C VAL A 188 -13.00 -6.41 3.82
N TYR A 189 -13.68 -5.67 4.69
CA TYR A 189 -13.67 -5.91 6.13
C TYR A 189 -14.17 -7.32 6.46
N ALA A 190 -15.30 -7.73 5.87
CA ALA A 190 -15.84 -9.08 6.06
C ALA A 190 -14.87 -10.18 5.58
N LEU A 191 -14.11 -9.94 4.50
CA LEU A 191 -13.09 -10.85 3.98
C LEU A 191 -11.85 -10.94 4.89
N LEU A 192 -11.47 -9.83 5.53
CA LEU A 192 -10.25 -9.74 6.34
C LEU A 192 -10.44 -10.11 7.81
N GLU A 193 -11.68 -10.14 8.29
CA GLU A 193 -12.03 -10.53 9.66
C GLU A 193 -11.53 -11.93 10.05
N PRO A 194 -11.62 -12.99 9.22
CA PRO A 194 -11.07 -14.31 9.56
C PRO A 194 -9.54 -14.34 9.75
N TYR A 195 -8.84 -13.32 9.26
CA TYR A 195 -7.38 -13.21 9.30
C TYR A 195 -6.89 -12.24 10.39
N ASP A 196 -7.79 -11.69 11.21
CA ASP A 196 -7.53 -10.63 12.19
C ASP A 196 -6.86 -9.39 11.56
N LEU A 197 -7.26 -9.04 10.33
CA LEU A 197 -6.75 -7.88 9.58
C LEU A 197 -7.79 -6.76 9.44
N SER A 198 -8.97 -6.94 10.04
CA SER A 198 -10.10 -6.01 9.99
C SER A 198 -9.78 -4.61 10.52
N ASP A 199 -8.95 -4.53 11.56
CA ASP A 199 -8.67 -3.27 12.28
C ASP A 199 -7.89 -2.26 11.43
N TYR A 200 -7.20 -2.74 10.39
CA TYR A 200 -6.40 -1.90 9.50
C TYR A 200 -7.22 -1.25 8.38
N PHE A 201 -8.50 -1.59 8.26
CA PHE A 201 -9.44 -0.98 7.33
C PHE A 201 -10.57 -0.34 8.13
N SER A 202 -10.43 0.95 8.44
CA SER A 202 -11.43 1.69 9.22
C SER A 202 -12.76 1.78 8.49
N LEU A 203 -13.79 1.17 9.07
CA LEU A 203 -15.17 1.35 8.67
C LEU A 203 -15.80 2.51 9.43
N SER A 204 -16.71 3.24 8.77
CA SER A 204 -17.53 4.21 9.48
C SER A 204 -18.50 3.50 10.46
N PRO A 205 -18.96 4.18 11.53
CA PRO A 205 -19.83 3.57 12.53
C PRO A 205 -21.11 2.94 11.95
N SER A 206 -21.70 3.57 10.93
CA SER A 206 -22.87 3.04 10.21
C SER A 206 -22.56 1.73 9.49
N GLU A 207 -21.40 1.63 8.85
CA GLU A 207 -21.00 0.45 8.08
C GLU A 207 -20.67 -0.72 9.01
N ASN A 208 -20.06 -0.45 10.16
CA ASN A 208 -19.84 -1.45 11.20
C ASN A 208 -21.14 -2.07 11.71
N VAL A 209 -22.18 -1.25 11.90
CA VAL A 209 -23.50 -1.74 12.33
C VAL A 209 -24.14 -2.61 11.25
N GLU A 210 -23.97 -2.26 9.98
CA GLU A 210 -24.46 -3.09 8.87
C GLU A 210 -23.74 -4.44 8.78
N VAL A 211 -22.40 -4.44 8.83
CA VAL A 211 -21.59 -5.68 8.80
C VAL A 211 -21.97 -6.62 9.94
N ARG A 212 -22.22 -6.09 11.15
CA ARG A 212 -22.66 -6.88 12.31
C ARG A 212 -24.09 -7.42 12.21
N LYS A 213 -24.97 -6.75 11.44
CA LYS A 213 -26.36 -7.15 11.26
C LYS A 213 -26.57 -8.17 10.13
N LEU A 214 -25.55 -8.43 9.32
CA LEU A 214 -25.63 -9.42 8.25
C LEU A 214 -25.71 -10.85 8.80
N SER A 215 -26.51 -11.68 8.15
CA SER A 215 -26.51 -13.12 8.41
C SER A 215 -25.18 -13.74 7.96
N SER A 216 -24.78 -14.83 8.63
CA SER A 216 -23.58 -15.60 8.29
C SER A 216 -23.52 -15.97 6.81
N ASP A 217 -24.67 -16.34 6.23
CA ASP A 217 -24.75 -16.86 4.88
C ASP A 217 -24.53 -15.77 3.83
N LYS A 218 -25.15 -14.60 4.04
CA LYS A 218 -24.95 -13.42 3.18
C LYS A 218 -23.51 -12.90 3.26
N LYS A 219 -22.88 -12.99 4.44
CA LYS A 219 -21.47 -12.63 4.61
C LYS A 219 -20.57 -13.56 3.80
N GLN A 220 -20.85 -14.87 3.81
CA GLN A 220 -20.11 -15.84 2.99
C GLN A 220 -20.31 -15.61 1.48
N GLU A 221 -21.53 -15.27 1.04
CA GLU A 221 -21.79 -14.88 -0.35
C GLU A 221 -20.95 -13.66 -0.76
N TRP A 222 -20.93 -12.62 0.07
CA TRP A 222 -20.11 -11.42 -0.19
C TRP A 222 -18.63 -11.74 -0.31
N ILE A 223 -18.12 -12.62 0.56
CA ILE A 223 -16.73 -13.06 0.55
C ILE A 223 -16.43 -13.82 -0.76
N LYS A 224 -17.28 -14.77 -1.15
CA LYS A 224 -17.09 -15.56 -2.39
C LYS A 224 -17.10 -14.67 -3.62
N ASP A 225 -18.08 -13.76 -3.73
CA ASP A 225 -18.18 -12.81 -4.83
C ASP A 225 -16.95 -11.90 -4.93
N LEU A 226 -16.44 -11.46 -3.79
CA LEU A 226 -15.25 -10.62 -3.73
C LEU A 226 -14.00 -11.40 -4.11
N LEU A 227 -13.85 -12.63 -3.59
CA LEU A 227 -12.72 -13.50 -3.92
C LEU A 227 -12.66 -13.80 -5.40
N LEU A 228 -13.79 -14.08 -6.07
CA LEU A 228 -13.82 -14.28 -7.53
C LEU A 228 -13.29 -13.06 -8.31
N LYS A 229 -13.51 -11.84 -7.80
CA LYS A 229 -12.99 -10.61 -8.41
C LYS A 229 -11.51 -10.38 -8.12
N ILE A 230 -11.07 -10.66 -6.89
CA ILE A 230 -9.69 -10.46 -6.45
C ILE A 230 -8.76 -11.53 -7.03
N THR A 231 -9.25 -12.76 -7.18
CA THR A 231 -8.47 -13.91 -7.68
C THR A 231 -8.51 -14.03 -9.21
N ASP A 232 -8.85 -12.95 -9.91
CA ASP A 232 -8.75 -12.86 -11.36
C ASP A 232 -7.33 -13.27 -11.82
N PRO A 233 -7.18 -14.06 -12.91
CA PRO A 233 -5.87 -14.49 -13.41
C PRO A 233 -4.88 -13.35 -13.63
N SER A 234 -5.35 -12.15 -13.97
CA SER A 234 -4.48 -10.98 -14.16
C SER A 234 -3.90 -10.53 -12.82
N GLN A 235 -4.74 -10.44 -11.79
CA GLN A 235 -4.33 -10.06 -10.44
C GLN A 235 -3.40 -11.12 -9.83
N LYS A 236 -3.71 -12.42 -10.02
CA LYS A 236 -2.84 -13.52 -9.58
C LYS A 236 -1.42 -13.40 -10.15
N LYS A 237 -1.29 -13.05 -11.44
CA LYS A 237 0.03 -12.82 -12.07
C LYS A 237 0.79 -11.65 -11.43
N VAL A 238 0.10 -10.56 -11.11
CA VAL A 238 0.73 -9.40 -10.44
C VAL A 238 1.22 -9.78 -9.05
N VAL A 239 0.39 -10.44 -8.24
CA VAL A 239 0.78 -10.89 -6.90
C VAL A 239 1.95 -11.87 -6.96
N TRP A 240 1.94 -12.78 -7.94
CA TRP A 240 3.03 -13.73 -8.16
C TRP A 240 4.34 -13.01 -8.52
N ALA A 241 4.30 -12.03 -9.42
CA ALA A 241 5.48 -11.23 -9.80
C ALA A 241 6.01 -10.40 -8.62
N ASP A 242 5.12 -9.81 -7.82
CA ASP A 242 5.50 -9.07 -6.61
C ASP A 242 6.21 -9.96 -5.59
N MET A 243 5.69 -11.18 -5.38
CA MET A 243 6.31 -12.15 -4.48
C MET A 243 7.65 -12.63 -5.05
N GLN A 244 7.74 -12.90 -6.35
CA GLN A 244 8.99 -13.28 -7.01
C GLN A 244 10.07 -12.21 -6.81
N LEU A 245 9.70 -10.93 -6.98
CA LEU A 245 10.60 -9.79 -6.75
C LEU A 245 11.09 -9.75 -5.29
N VAL A 246 10.22 -10.01 -4.32
CA VAL A 246 10.61 -10.11 -2.90
C VAL A 246 11.65 -11.22 -2.70
N PHE A 247 11.45 -12.41 -3.28
CA PHE A 247 12.40 -13.51 -3.18
C PHE A 247 13.73 -13.21 -3.87
N ASN A 248 13.70 -12.64 -5.07
CA ASN A 248 14.90 -12.27 -5.82
C ASN A 248 15.75 -11.24 -5.08
N VAL A 249 15.12 -10.23 -4.50
CA VAL A 249 15.84 -9.10 -3.88
C VAL A 249 16.33 -9.44 -2.48
N PHE A 250 15.52 -10.12 -1.66
CA PHE A 250 15.83 -10.27 -0.23
C PHE A 250 16.23 -11.68 0.20
N PHE A 251 15.75 -12.72 -0.48
CA PHE A 251 15.95 -14.11 -0.07
C PHE A 251 17.12 -14.75 -0.80
N LYS A 252 17.10 -14.75 -2.14
CA LYS A 252 18.17 -15.38 -2.92
C LYS A 252 19.57 -14.86 -2.58
N PRO A 253 19.79 -13.54 -2.46
CA PRO A 253 21.12 -13.01 -2.14
C PRO A 253 21.53 -13.36 -0.71
N TRP A 254 20.56 -13.43 0.21
CA TRP A 254 20.80 -13.81 1.60
C TRP A 254 21.16 -15.29 1.75
N ILE A 255 20.46 -16.18 1.03
CA ILE A 255 20.75 -17.61 0.99
C ILE A 255 22.13 -17.85 0.36
N ARG A 256 22.45 -17.22 -0.77
CA ARG A 256 23.76 -17.35 -1.43
C ARG A 256 24.92 -16.93 -0.53
N ARG A 257 24.79 -15.80 0.20
CA ARG A 257 25.82 -15.37 1.18
C ARG A 257 26.04 -16.37 2.31
N ARG A 258 25.04 -17.19 2.62
CA ARG A 258 25.13 -18.24 3.66
C ARG A 258 25.62 -19.57 3.10
N GLY A 259 26.01 -19.66 1.84
CA GLY A 259 26.40 -20.93 1.23
C GLY A 259 25.21 -21.74 0.73
N GLY A 260 24.19 -21.08 0.17
CA GLY A 260 23.25 -21.72 -0.75
C GLY A 260 22.00 -22.38 -0.16
N PHE A 261 21.91 -22.53 1.17
CA PHE A 261 20.78 -23.21 1.82
C PHE A 261 20.19 -22.44 2.99
N ALA A 262 18.90 -22.66 3.23
CA ALA A 262 18.19 -22.19 4.41
C ALA A 262 17.08 -23.18 4.82
N GLN A 263 16.82 -23.28 6.12
CA GLN A 263 15.68 -24.04 6.64
C GLN A 263 14.39 -23.21 6.58
N ARG A 264 13.24 -23.89 6.57
CA ARG A 264 11.91 -23.28 6.55
C ARG A 264 11.73 -22.21 7.63
N HIS A 265 12.06 -22.56 8.88
CA HIS A 265 11.90 -21.64 10.01
C HIS A 265 12.79 -20.39 9.87
N GLU A 266 14.01 -20.54 9.33
CA GLU A 266 14.91 -19.41 9.10
C GLU A 266 14.35 -18.45 8.04
N LEU A 267 13.72 -19.00 7.00
CA LEU A 267 13.08 -18.21 5.95
C LEU A 267 11.88 -17.44 6.49
N LEU A 268 11.06 -18.07 7.34
CA LEU A 268 9.93 -17.41 8.00
C LEU A 268 10.40 -16.34 8.99
N GLU A 269 11.46 -16.59 9.75
CA GLU A 269 12.06 -15.60 10.63
C GLU A 269 12.63 -14.42 9.81
N ARG A 270 13.27 -14.72 8.68
CA ARG A 270 13.80 -13.71 7.76
C ARG A 270 12.68 -12.85 7.16
N MET A 271 11.57 -13.45 6.71
CA MET A 271 10.34 -12.74 6.28
C MET A 271 9.89 -11.73 7.34
N GLN A 272 9.82 -12.15 8.61
CA GLN A 272 9.40 -11.27 9.70
C GLN A 272 10.40 -10.13 9.96
N ARG A 273 11.71 -10.38 9.85
CA ARG A 273 12.75 -9.36 10.02
C ARG A 273 12.78 -8.30 8.90
N ILE A 274 12.41 -8.69 7.68
CA ILE A 274 12.34 -7.76 6.54
C ILE A 274 11.03 -6.95 6.57
N SER A 275 10.00 -7.44 7.27
CA SER A 275 8.75 -6.69 7.43
C SER A 275 8.94 -5.42 8.26
N ASP A 276 8.21 -4.36 7.91
CA ASP A 276 8.05 -3.20 8.79
C ASP A 276 7.25 -3.53 10.06
N ASN A 277 6.31 -4.48 9.95
CA ASN A 277 5.50 -4.97 11.07
C ASN A 277 5.42 -6.51 11.07
N SER A 278 6.02 -7.13 12.08
CA SER A 278 6.11 -8.60 12.19
C SER A 278 4.75 -9.27 12.41
N LEU A 279 3.83 -8.63 13.14
CA LEU A 279 2.50 -9.16 13.44
C LEU A 279 1.61 -9.19 12.19
N ILE A 280 1.68 -8.14 11.37
CA ILE A 280 0.91 -8.05 10.12
C ILE A 280 1.42 -9.05 9.09
N CYS A 281 2.75 -9.22 8.99
CA CYS A 281 3.40 -10.12 8.04
C CYS A 281 2.80 -11.54 8.09
N SER A 282 2.71 -12.16 9.26
CA SER A 282 2.19 -13.53 9.38
C SER A 282 0.72 -13.66 8.95
N LYS A 283 -0.10 -12.65 9.24
CA LYS A 283 -1.51 -12.60 8.86
C LYS A 283 -1.70 -12.41 7.35
N VAL A 284 -0.94 -11.51 6.74
CA VAL A 284 -0.98 -11.24 5.30
C VAL A 284 -0.46 -12.45 4.52
N LEU A 285 0.60 -13.11 4.99
CA LEU A 285 1.11 -14.32 4.35
C LEU A 285 0.08 -15.46 4.36
N LYS A 286 -0.64 -15.65 5.47
CA LYS A 286 -1.75 -16.62 5.53
C LYS A 286 -2.85 -16.28 4.53
N PHE A 287 -3.23 -15.00 4.43
CA PHE A 287 -4.20 -14.54 3.43
C PHE A 287 -3.74 -14.83 2.00
N LEU A 288 -2.47 -14.57 1.68
CA LEU A 288 -1.93 -14.86 0.35
C LEU A 288 -1.90 -16.37 0.08
N GLN A 289 -1.45 -17.17 1.03
CA GLN A 289 -1.35 -18.63 0.90
C GLN A 289 -2.71 -19.26 0.58
N ILE A 290 -3.75 -18.91 1.34
CA ILE A 290 -5.10 -19.47 1.18
C ILE A 290 -5.75 -19.03 -0.14
N ASN A 291 -5.64 -17.75 -0.50
CA ASN A 291 -6.44 -17.19 -1.61
C ASN A 291 -5.72 -17.18 -2.97
N PHE A 292 -4.38 -17.17 -2.99
CA PHE A 292 -3.60 -17.05 -4.22
C PHE A 292 -2.76 -18.28 -4.55
N PHE A 293 -2.38 -19.06 -3.54
CA PHE A 293 -1.48 -20.21 -3.68
C PHE A 293 -2.15 -21.56 -3.36
N ASP A 294 -3.48 -21.60 -3.29
CA ASP A 294 -4.27 -22.82 -3.09
C ASP A 294 -3.80 -23.67 -1.90
N ASP A 295 -3.48 -23.02 -0.77
CA ASP A 295 -2.91 -23.60 0.45
C ASP A 295 -1.53 -24.26 0.31
N ALA A 296 -0.95 -24.30 -0.88
CA ALA A 296 0.39 -24.80 -1.10
C ALA A 296 1.43 -23.89 -0.42
N ASP A 297 2.53 -24.50 0.01
CA ASP A 297 3.62 -23.74 0.62
C ASP A 297 4.27 -22.82 -0.41
N PHE A 298 4.11 -21.51 -0.22
CA PHE A 298 4.53 -20.51 -1.20
C PHE A 298 6.04 -20.57 -1.48
N LEU A 299 6.85 -21.07 -0.53
CA LEU A 299 8.30 -21.24 -0.70
C LEU A 299 8.65 -22.13 -1.89
N ASN A 300 7.87 -23.20 -2.14
CA ASN A 300 8.12 -24.17 -3.21
C ASN A 300 7.99 -23.56 -4.62
N PHE A 301 7.30 -22.43 -4.76
CA PHE A 301 7.17 -21.77 -6.06
C PHE A 301 8.35 -20.87 -6.40
N PHE A 302 9.09 -20.39 -5.40
CA PHE A 302 10.15 -19.40 -5.59
C PHE A 302 11.55 -19.93 -5.21
N LEU A 303 11.62 -21.03 -4.47
CA LEU A 303 12.83 -21.72 -4.06
C LEU A 303 12.71 -23.22 -4.35
N HIS A 304 13.83 -23.89 -4.55
CA HIS A 304 13.88 -25.33 -4.73
C HIS A 304 13.88 -26.03 -3.38
N SER A 305 12.88 -26.88 -3.12
CA SER A 305 12.87 -27.77 -1.95
C SER A 305 13.78 -28.96 -2.23
N ILE A 306 14.76 -29.20 -1.36
CA ILE A 306 15.73 -30.31 -1.53
C ILE A 306 15.36 -31.49 -0.62
N ASP A 307 15.07 -31.20 0.64
CA ASP A 307 14.76 -32.20 1.68
C ASP A 307 13.72 -31.60 2.64
N GLN A 308 13.28 -32.35 3.67
CA GLN A 308 12.29 -31.85 4.63
C GLN A 308 12.72 -30.50 5.22
N ASP A 309 11.93 -29.45 4.93
CA ASP A 309 12.15 -28.07 5.37
C ASP A 309 13.47 -27.41 4.92
N ILE A 310 14.17 -27.92 3.90
CA ILE A 310 15.40 -27.31 3.37
C ILE A 310 15.19 -26.78 1.96
N TYR A 311 15.57 -25.52 1.75
CA TYR A 311 15.42 -24.82 0.48
C TYR A 311 16.76 -24.27 -0.03
N CYS A 312 16.90 -24.24 -1.35
CA CYS A 312 18.00 -23.57 -2.06
C CYS A 312 17.49 -22.65 -3.17
N CYS A 313 18.41 -21.81 -3.67
CA CYS A 313 18.11 -20.85 -4.73
C CYS A 313 18.40 -21.39 -6.13
N ASP A 314 19.48 -22.15 -6.26
CA ASP A 314 20.08 -22.50 -7.54
C ASP A 314 20.16 -24.03 -7.67
N SER A 315 19.96 -24.54 -8.89
CA SER A 315 20.05 -25.97 -9.19
C SER A 315 21.43 -26.56 -8.90
N PHE A 316 22.49 -25.76 -9.02
CA PHE A 316 23.85 -26.17 -8.66
C PHE A 316 23.96 -26.51 -7.17
N SER A 317 23.44 -25.65 -6.29
CA SER A 317 23.45 -25.93 -4.85
C SER A 317 22.63 -27.17 -4.50
N MET A 318 21.54 -27.42 -5.22
CA MET A 318 20.77 -28.66 -5.08
C MET A 318 21.61 -29.89 -5.44
N GLN A 319 22.32 -29.86 -6.57
CA GLN A 319 23.19 -30.96 -7.00
C GLN A 319 24.35 -31.20 -6.02
N ASP A 320 24.98 -30.15 -5.52
CA ASP A 320 26.04 -30.24 -4.51
C ASP A 320 25.54 -30.92 -3.24
N TYR A 321 24.35 -30.52 -2.77
CA TYR A 321 23.71 -31.13 -1.60
C TYR A 321 23.44 -32.62 -1.84
N GLU A 322 22.75 -32.97 -2.92
CA GLU A 322 22.42 -34.36 -3.23
C GLU A 322 23.68 -35.22 -3.37
N MET A 323 24.73 -34.69 -4.00
CA MET A 323 26.00 -35.38 -4.15
C MET A 323 26.65 -35.66 -2.80
N ILE A 324 26.69 -34.68 -1.89
CA ILE A 324 27.26 -34.83 -0.54
C ILE A 324 26.45 -35.84 0.28
N ILE A 325 25.12 -35.73 0.27
CA ILE A 325 24.24 -36.61 1.03
C ILE A 325 24.34 -38.06 0.52
N ASN A 326 24.23 -38.28 -0.78
CA ASN A 326 24.32 -39.62 -1.38
C ASN A 326 25.65 -40.30 -1.07
N ARG A 327 26.76 -39.54 -1.11
CA ARG A 327 28.08 -40.05 -0.74
C ARG A 327 28.17 -40.36 0.75
N THR A 328 27.65 -39.48 1.59
CA THR A 328 27.65 -39.70 3.04
C THR A 328 26.83 -40.94 3.42
N LEU A 329 25.66 -41.13 2.81
CA LEU A 329 24.82 -42.30 3.05
C LEU A 329 25.53 -43.62 2.71
N SER A 330 26.46 -43.63 1.74
CA SER A 330 27.22 -44.84 1.39
C SER A 330 28.11 -45.37 2.52
N TYR A 331 28.51 -44.51 3.47
CA TYR A 331 29.26 -44.90 4.66
C TYR A 331 28.36 -45.61 5.70
N PHE A 332 27.05 -45.37 5.67
CA PHE A 332 26.09 -45.93 6.65
C PHE A 332 25.37 -47.18 6.11
N TYR A 333 26.12 -48.26 5.90
CA TYR A 333 25.61 -49.52 5.32
C TYR A 333 24.90 -50.46 6.33
N LYS A 334 24.97 -50.18 7.64
CA LYS A 334 24.26 -50.92 8.71
C LYS A 334 23.67 -49.97 9.74
N SER A 335 22.60 -50.43 10.41
CA SER A 335 22.02 -49.75 11.57
C SER A 335 23.01 -49.74 12.75
N GLY A 336 23.12 -48.60 13.43
CA GLY A 336 23.99 -48.44 14.61
C GLY A 336 25.45 -48.05 14.30
N ILE A 337 25.79 -47.74 13.05
CA ILE A 337 27.09 -47.15 12.73
C ILE A 337 27.10 -45.68 13.18
N HIS A 338 28.17 -45.31 13.89
CA HIS A 338 28.42 -43.97 14.37
C HIS A 338 29.85 -43.58 13.99
N TYR A 339 30.02 -42.38 13.43
CA TYR A 339 31.32 -41.82 13.11
C TYR A 339 31.53 -40.52 13.86
N ARG A 340 32.79 -40.19 14.15
CA ARG A 340 33.13 -38.82 14.53
C ARG A 340 32.89 -37.89 13.35
N LEU A 341 32.21 -36.77 13.58
CA LEU A 341 31.84 -35.82 12.54
C LEU A 341 33.07 -35.28 11.79
N SER A 342 34.12 -34.91 12.53
CA SER A 342 35.37 -34.38 11.97
C SER A 342 36.11 -35.39 11.09
N GLU A 343 36.15 -36.66 11.51
CA GLU A 343 36.80 -37.73 10.75
C GLU A 343 36.03 -38.02 9.45
N LEU A 344 34.69 -38.11 9.53
CA LEU A 344 33.85 -38.35 8.36
C LEU A 344 33.95 -37.20 7.34
N VAL A 345 33.92 -35.95 7.81
CA VAL A 345 34.10 -34.77 6.94
C VAL A 345 35.45 -34.82 6.23
N CYS A 346 36.54 -35.14 6.95
CA CYS A 346 37.87 -35.27 6.36
C CYS A 346 37.95 -36.38 5.29
N TRP A 347 37.25 -37.51 5.49
CA TRP A 347 37.17 -38.56 4.47
C TRP A 347 36.40 -38.11 3.24
N LEU A 348 35.25 -37.46 3.42
CA LEU A 348 34.44 -36.93 2.33
C LEU A 348 35.21 -35.88 1.52
N GLU A 349 35.87 -34.93 2.18
CA GLU A 349 36.66 -33.89 1.51
C GLU A 349 37.81 -34.49 0.69
N LYS A 350 38.48 -35.54 1.19
CA LYS A 350 39.51 -36.26 0.42
C LYS A 350 38.93 -36.99 -0.78
N GLU A 351 37.77 -37.63 -0.64
CA GLU A 351 37.11 -38.34 -1.74
C GLU A 351 36.67 -37.35 -2.84
N PHE A 352 36.10 -36.21 -2.47
CA PHE A 352 35.73 -35.16 -3.40
C PHE A 352 36.95 -34.52 -4.09
N ALA A 353 38.05 -34.32 -3.37
CA ALA A 353 39.31 -33.85 -3.95
C ALA A 353 39.84 -34.82 -5.02
N CYS A 354 39.72 -36.13 -4.83
CA CYS A 354 40.09 -37.13 -5.84
C CYS A 354 39.26 -37.04 -7.12
N ILE A 355 38.01 -36.56 -7.04
CA ILE A 355 37.08 -36.38 -8.17
C ILE A 355 37.18 -34.96 -8.74
N TRP A 356 38.12 -34.14 -8.27
CA TRP A 356 38.29 -32.73 -8.66
C TRP A 356 37.07 -31.84 -8.35
N VAL A 357 36.31 -32.19 -7.30
CA VAL A 357 35.22 -31.37 -6.78
C VAL A 357 35.69 -30.72 -5.48
N GLY A 358 35.74 -29.40 -5.47
CA GLY A 358 36.16 -28.60 -4.33
C GLY A 358 34.98 -27.90 -3.68
N PHE A 359 34.88 -28.00 -2.37
CA PHE A 359 33.93 -27.25 -1.56
C PHE A 359 34.65 -26.22 -0.69
N ASN A 360 33.96 -25.13 -0.34
CA ASN A 360 34.48 -24.17 0.63
C ASN A 360 34.65 -24.84 2.00
N GLU A 361 35.61 -24.36 2.79
CA GLU A 361 35.91 -24.89 4.12
C GLU A 361 34.65 -24.88 5.01
N GLY A 362 34.35 -26.02 5.65
CA GLY A 362 33.18 -26.20 6.52
C GLY A 362 31.83 -26.34 5.79
N TYR A 363 31.80 -26.32 4.46
CA TYR A 363 30.56 -26.47 3.68
C TYR A 363 29.96 -27.88 3.82
N VAL A 364 30.79 -28.92 3.73
CA VAL A 364 30.36 -30.33 3.89
C VAL A 364 29.80 -30.55 5.29
N GLU A 365 30.53 -30.10 6.33
CA GLU A 365 30.08 -30.21 7.71
C GLU A 365 28.73 -29.50 7.92
N LYS A 366 28.56 -28.30 7.35
CA LYS A 366 27.31 -27.55 7.42
C LYS A 366 26.14 -28.33 6.82
N ILE A 367 26.32 -28.94 5.65
CA ILE A 367 25.27 -29.72 4.99
C ILE A 367 24.84 -30.90 5.87
N LEU A 368 25.81 -31.62 6.43
CA LEU A 368 25.54 -32.74 7.33
C LEU A 368 24.78 -32.32 8.59
N ARG A 369 25.09 -31.15 9.15
CA ARG A 369 24.38 -30.59 10.31
C ARG A 369 22.95 -30.16 10.00
N MET A 370 22.72 -29.70 8.79
CA MET A 370 21.42 -29.16 8.39
C MET A 370 20.45 -30.24 7.92
N SER A 371 20.97 -31.36 7.39
CA SER A 371 20.17 -32.43 6.80
C SER A 371 19.38 -33.22 7.85
N PRO A 372 18.08 -33.48 7.62
CA PRO A 372 17.26 -34.32 8.51
C PRO A 372 17.63 -35.82 8.45
N GLN A 373 18.45 -36.21 7.47
CA GLN A 373 18.86 -37.59 7.27
C GLN A 373 19.94 -38.05 8.25
N PHE A 374 20.53 -37.09 8.99
CA PHE A 374 21.59 -37.37 9.95
C PHE A 374 21.25 -36.82 11.32
N ASN A 375 21.48 -37.64 12.34
CA ASN A 375 21.39 -37.23 13.74
C ASN A 375 22.80 -37.00 14.28
N ILE A 376 23.06 -35.75 14.66
CA ILE A 376 24.32 -35.34 15.29
C ILE A 376 24.09 -35.19 16.78
N TYR A 377 24.90 -35.89 17.58
CA TYR A 377 24.83 -35.84 19.03
C TYR A 377 26.23 -35.82 19.64
N ARG A 378 26.33 -35.50 20.93
CA ARG A 378 27.60 -35.58 21.66
C ARG A 378 27.79 -37.00 22.19
N GLY A 379 28.88 -37.64 21.77
CA GLY A 379 29.26 -38.98 22.21
C GLY A 379 29.78 -39.01 23.64
N GLN A 380 30.12 -40.21 24.13
CA GLN A 380 30.68 -40.42 25.47
C GLN A 380 32.07 -39.77 25.64
N SER A 381 32.80 -39.57 24.55
CA SER A 381 34.07 -38.84 24.51
C SER A 381 33.92 -37.31 24.49
N ASN A 382 32.68 -36.79 24.58
CA ASN A 382 32.34 -35.37 24.44
C ASN A 382 32.59 -34.77 23.04
N GLU A 383 32.90 -35.62 22.05
CA GLU A 383 33.07 -35.24 20.64
C GLU A 383 31.73 -35.36 19.89
N LEU A 384 31.60 -34.64 18.76
CA LEU A 384 30.41 -34.70 17.92
C LEU A 384 30.44 -35.98 17.07
N GLU A 385 29.41 -36.81 17.24
CA GLU A 385 29.19 -38.03 16.47
C GLU A 385 27.99 -37.86 15.53
N ILE A 386 28.04 -38.55 14.39
CA ILE A 386 27.00 -38.54 13.36
C ILE A 386 26.49 -39.97 13.11
N SER A 387 25.18 -40.08 12.97
CA SER A 387 24.46 -41.33 12.70
C SER A 387 23.37 -41.09 11.65
N SER A 388 23.07 -42.10 10.82
CA SER A 388 21.95 -42.01 9.88
C SER A 388 20.61 -42.13 10.60
N SER A 389 19.68 -41.22 10.31
CA SER A 389 18.33 -41.21 10.89
C SER A 389 17.42 -42.30 10.30
N SER A 390 17.73 -42.81 9.10
CA SER A 390 16.94 -43.86 8.43
C SER A 390 16.88 -45.18 9.22
N PHE A 391 17.80 -45.39 10.16
CA PHE A 391 17.86 -46.59 10.99
C PHE A 391 17.41 -46.38 12.45
N LEU A 392 17.08 -45.14 12.84
CA LEU A 392 16.77 -44.77 14.23
C LEU A 392 15.28 -44.90 14.61
N ASN A 393 14.39 -45.21 13.66
CA ASN A 393 12.99 -45.55 13.95
C ASN A 393 12.82 -46.88 14.75
N ASN A 394 13.91 -47.55 15.12
CA ASN A 394 13.93 -48.79 15.90
C ASN A 394 14.70 -48.67 17.23
N ARG A 395 14.65 -47.52 17.92
CA ARG A 395 14.98 -47.49 19.36
C ARG A 395 13.69 -47.54 20.19
N PRO A 396 13.40 -48.63 20.93
CA PRO A 396 12.43 -48.55 22.01
C PRO A 396 13.00 -47.60 23.09
N LEU A 397 12.09 -46.86 23.72
CA LEU A 397 12.33 -45.98 24.87
C LEU A 397 13.16 -46.64 25.98
#